data_AF-G0AAG7-F1
#
_entry.id   AF-G0AAG7-F1
#
_cell.length_a   1.000
_cell.length_b   1.000
_cell.length_c   1.000
_cell.angle_alpha   90.00
_cell.angle_beta   90.00
_cell.angle_gamma   90.00
#
_symmetry.space_group_name_H-M   'P 1'
#
loop_
_entity.id
_entity.type
_entity.pdbx_description
1 polymer ?
#
loop_
_entity_poly.entity_id
_entity_poly.type
_entity_poly.pdbx_seq_one_letter_code
_entity_poly.pdbx_strand_id
1 'polypeptide(L)'
;MSILDPRLWLAALAIAAAMFFVGKFDERRVWVAREAAASATAKTDLDAATVRADTAESTMKAKIKEADDEKVKQVAIVNSKLAAALNELRARPARRANASGEGAGTVGQCAGASGAELSKPDAGFLAGEAARADNYINELNACNVRYDGVATEINKLAPAKSGN
;
A
#
# COMPACT_ATOMS: atom_id res chain seq x y z
N MET A 1 -33.13 81.77 23.37
CA MET A 1 -32.57 80.43 23.11
C MET A 1 -31.06 80.57 23.04
N SER A 2 -30.39 80.49 24.20
CA SER A 2 -28.92 80.56 24.26
C SER A 2 -28.36 79.28 23.68
N ILE A 3 -27.69 79.42 22.54
CA ILE A 3 -26.87 78.39 21.92
C ILE A 3 -25.75 78.08 22.93
N LEU A 4 -25.71 76.83 23.39
CA LEU A 4 -24.76 76.32 24.38
C LEU A 4 -23.30 76.64 24.01
N ASP A 5 -22.47 76.86 25.02
CA ASP A 5 -21.04 77.18 24.90
C ASP A 5 -20.32 76.20 23.94
N PRO A 6 -19.66 76.69 22.87
CA PRO A 6 -18.99 75.85 21.87
C PRO A 6 -18.00 74.84 22.46
N ARG A 7 -17.41 75.16 23.62
CA ARG A 7 -16.47 74.28 24.33
C ARG A 7 -17.14 73.02 24.87
N LEU A 8 -18.39 73.11 25.33
CA LEU A 8 -19.16 71.96 25.80
C LEU A 8 -19.53 71.03 24.64
N TRP A 9 -19.84 71.58 23.47
CA TRP A 9 -20.10 70.79 22.27
C TRP A 9 -18.86 70.05 21.77
N LEU A 10 -17.70 70.72 21.76
CA LEU A 10 -16.43 70.09 21.39
C LEU A 10 -16.04 68.99 22.38
N ALA A 11 -16.25 69.20 23.69
CA ALA A 11 -16.01 68.18 24.71
C ALA A 11 -16.93 66.95 24.53
N ALA A 12 -18.22 67.17 24.27
CA ALA A 12 -19.17 66.09 24.00
C ALA A 12 -18.79 65.29 22.73
N LEU A 13 -18.37 65.97 21.67
CA LEU A 13 -17.90 65.32 20.44
C LEU A 13 -16.61 64.53 20.66
N ALA A 14 -15.66 65.05 21.44
CA ALA A 14 -14.42 64.36 21.75
C ALA A 14 -14.68 63.07 22.55
N ILE A 15 -15.59 63.12 23.52
CA ILE A 15 -16.01 61.95 24.32
C ILE A 15 -16.72 60.92 23.43
N ALA A 16 -17.64 61.35 22.57
CA ALA A 16 -18.33 60.47 21.64
C ALA A 16 -17.36 59.80 20.64
N ALA A 17 -16.39 60.56 20.11
CA ALA A 17 -15.35 60.03 19.25
C ALA A 17 -14.48 59.00 19.99
N ALA A 18 -14.05 59.30 21.22
CA ALA A 18 -13.26 58.37 22.03
C ALA A 18 -14.01 57.05 22.28
N MET A 19 -15.29 57.10 22.63
CA MET A 19 -16.11 55.88 22.80
C MET A 19 -16.24 55.08 21.50
N PHE A 20 -16.44 55.75 20.36
CA PHE A 20 -16.50 55.09 19.05
C PHE A 20 -15.18 54.39 18.69
N PHE A 21 -14.03 55.05 18.92
CA PHE A 21 -12.72 54.46 18.64
C PHE A 21 -12.37 53.29 19.56
N VAL A 22 -12.70 53.38 20.86
CA VAL A 22 -12.51 52.27 21.80
C VAL A 22 -13.34 51.06 21.39
N GLY A 23 -14.63 51.25 21.08
CA GLY A 23 -15.49 50.15 20.59
C GLY A 23 -14.96 49.50 19.31
N LYS A 24 -14.52 50.29 18.34
CA LYS A 24 -13.89 49.80 17.08
C LYS A 24 -12.55 49.10 17.30
N PHE A 25 -11.82 49.43 18.37
CA PHE A 25 -10.57 48.79 18.72
C PHE A 25 -10.82 47.43 19.37
N ASP A 26 -11.78 47.35 20.29
CA ASP A 26 -12.18 46.10 20.93
C ASP A 26 -12.80 45.11 19.93
N GLU A 27 -13.67 45.59 19.05
CA GLU A 27 -14.26 44.77 17.97
C GLU A 27 -13.16 44.16 17.07
N ARG A 28 -12.15 44.97 16.68
CA ARG A 28 -11.01 44.48 15.91
C ARG A 28 -10.19 43.45 16.66
N ARG A 29 -9.93 43.64 17.95
CA ARG A 29 -9.17 42.68 18.77
C ARG A 29 -9.91 41.36 18.91
N VAL A 30 -11.22 41.39 19.15
CA VAL A 30 -12.05 40.19 19.23
C VAL A 30 -12.09 39.47 17.88
N TRP A 31 -12.23 40.20 16.78
CA TRP A 31 -12.20 39.62 15.43
C TRP A 31 -10.86 38.94 15.14
N VAL A 32 -9.74 39.63 15.34
CA VAL A 32 -8.39 39.07 15.13
C VAL A 32 -8.15 37.85 16.03
N ALA A 33 -8.58 37.90 17.30
CA ALA A 33 -8.43 36.77 18.22
C ALA A 33 -9.25 35.54 17.78
N ARG A 34 -10.47 35.74 17.26
CA ARG A 34 -11.31 34.65 16.71
C ARG A 34 -10.71 34.07 15.44
N GLU A 35 -10.22 34.92 14.53
CA GLU A 35 -9.54 34.50 13.30
C GLU A 35 -8.27 33.70 13.61
N ALA A 36 -7.48 34.16 14.58
CA ALA A 36 -6.29 33.47 15.06
C ALA A 36 -6.63 32.11 15.70
N ALA A 37 -7.69 32.04 16.51
CA ALA A 37 -8.13 30.78 17.10
C ALA A 37 -8.66 29.80 16.04
N ALA A 38 -9.49 30.27 15.10
CA ALA A 38 -10.05 29.44 14.02
C ALA A 38 -8.96 28.94 13.05
N SER A 39 -7.98 29.79 12.72
CA SER A 39 -6.84 29.38 11.89
C SER A 39 -5.88 28.46 12.65
N ALA A 40 -5.72 28.62 13.97
CA ALA A 40 -4.95 27.69 14.78
C ALA A 40 -5.58 26.30 14.81
N THR A 41 -6.90 26.19 15.03
CA THR A 41 -7.61 24.91 14.99
C THR A 41 -7.55 24.27 13.60
N ALA A 42 -7.74 25.07 12.54
CA ALA A 42 -7.65 24.58 11.17
C ALA A 42 -6.25 24.05 10.83
N LYS A 43 -5.19 24.72 11.32
CA LYS A 43 -3.81 24.24 11.16
C LYS A 43 -3.55 22.95 11.93
N THR A 44 -4.00 22.85 13.19
CA THR A 44 -3.82 21.61 13.96
C THR A 44 -4.56 20.43 13.35
N ASP A 45 -5.76 20.66 12.81
CA ASP A 45 -6.53 19.62 12.12
C ASP A 45 -5.86 19.19 10.81
N LEU A 46 -5.31 20.15 10.07
CA LEU A 46 -4.55 19.89 8.85
C LEU A 46 -3.26 19.12 9.15
N ASP A 47 -2.49 19.55 10.15
CA ASP A 47 -1.26 18.88 10.59
C ASP A 47 -1.55 17.45 11.12
N ALA A 48 -2.66 17.27 11.84
CA ALA A 48 -3.07 15.94 12.27
C ALA A 48 -3.48 15.05 11.09
N ALA A 49 -4.12 15.61 10.06
CA ALA A 49 -4.48 14.88 8.85
C ALA A 49 -3.27 14.52 7.99
N THR A 50 -2.29 15.42 7.84
CA THR A 50 -1.05 15.14 7.09
C THR A 50 -0.22 14.07 7.77
N VAL A 51 -0.04 14.13 9.09
CA VAL A 51 0.68 13.09 9.84
C VAL A 51 0.00 11.72 9.69
N ARG A 52 -1.34 11.65 9.69
CA ARG A 52 -2.07 10.41 9.43
C ARG A 52 -1.87 9.89 8.01
N ALA A 53 -1.83 10.77 7.02
CA ALA A 53 -1.56 10.39 5.64
C ALA A 53 -0.13 9.87 5.46
N ASP A 54 0.87 10.56 6.01
CA ASP A 54 2.29 10.20 5.92
C ASP A 54 2.59 8.85 6.62
N THR A 55 1.98 8.64 7.79
CA THR A 55 2.10 7.37 8.53
C THR A 55 1.44 6.21 7.79
N ALA A 56 0.30 6.45 7.15
CA ALA A 56 -0.34 5.43 6.31
C ALA A 56 0.50 5.13 5.06
N GLU A 57 1.01 6.14 4.37
CA GLU A 57 1.86 5.97 3.19
C GLU A 57 3.15 5.19 3.51
N SER A 58 3.85 5.57 4.59
CA SER A 58 5.06 4.86 5.01
C SER A 58 4.77 3.40 5.38
N THR A 59 3.64 3.13 6.03
CA THR A 59 3.20 1.76 6.36
C THR A 59 2.88 0.95 5.10
N MET A 60 2.17 1.53 4.12
CA MET A 60 1.88 0.88 2.85
C MET A 60 3.18 0.54 2.10
N LYS A 61 4.11 1.49 2.02
CA LYS A 61 5.42 1.29 1.38
C LYS A 61 6.22 0.17 2.04
N ALA A 62 6.23 0.11 3.37
CA ALA A 62 6.90 -0.96 4.11
C ALA A 62 6.32 -2.34 3.79
N LYS A 63 4.99 -2.47 3.79
CA LYS A 63 4.29 -3.72 3.45
C LYS A 63 4.54 -4.18 2.01
N ILE A 64 4.54 -3.24 1.06
CA ILE A 64 4.85 -3.54 -0.34
C ILE A 64 6.29 -4.06 -0.46
N LYS A 65 7.25 -3.39 0.20
CA LYS A 65 8.65 -3.83 0.21
C LYS A 65 8.81 -5.23 0.80
N GLU A 66 8.14 -5.50 1.92
CA GLU A 66 8.17 -6.82 2.55
C GLU A 66 7.62 -7.92 1.63
N ALA A 67 6.50 -7.66 0.95
CA ALA A 67 5.93 -8.57 -0.03
C ALA A 67 6.89 -8.85 -1.20
N ASP A 68 7.64 -7.84 -1.63
CA ASP A 68 8.62 -7.95 -2.72
C ASP A 68 9.84 -8.76 -2.29
N ASP A 69 10.36 -8.48 -1.10
CA ASP A 69 11.50 -9.22 -0.53
C ASP A 69 11.13 -10.70 -0.33
N GLU A 70 9.90 -10.99 0.10
CA GLU A 70 9.42 -12.36 0.24
C GLU A 70 9.24 -13.05 -1.12
N LYS A 71 8.69 -12.36 -2.13
CA LYS A 71 8.61 -12.90 -3.50
C LYS A 71 10.00 -13.30 -4.01
N VAL A 72 11.01 -12.44 -3.82
CA VAL A 72 12.38 -12.71 -4.27
C VAL A 72 12.94 -13.98 -3.60
N LYS A 73 12.73 -14.14 -2.29
CA LYS A 73 13.14 -15.36 -1.57
C LYS A 73 12.42 -16.61 -2.11
N GLN A 74 11.12 -16.54 -2.31
CA GLN A 74 10.34 -17.67 -2.81
C GLN A 74 10.76 -18.08 -4.23
N VAL A 75 11.02 -17.12 -5.12
CA VAL A 75 11.55 -17.39 -6.47
C VAL A 75 12.94 -18.04 -6.39
N ALA A 76 13.80 -17.58 -5.48
CA ALA A 76 15.11 -18.21 -5.28
C ALA A 76 14.99 -19.68 -4.81
N ILE A 77 14.03 -19.98 -3.94
CA ILE A 77 13.73 -21.36 -3.50
C ILE A 77 13.20 -22.20 -4.66
N VAL A 78 12.28 -21.69 -5.48
CA VAL A 78 11.78 -22.40 -6.66
C VAL A 78 12.93 -22.71 -7.64
N ASN A 79 13.79 -21.75 -7.90
CA ASN A 79 14.94 -21.93 -8.79
C ASN A 79 15.95 -22.94 -8.24
N SER A 80 16.21 -22.95 -6.93
CA SER A 80 17.12 -23.92 -6.33
C SER A 80 16.55 -25.34 -6.39
N LYS A 81 15.25 -25.51 -6.14
CA LYS A 81 14.53 -26.79 -6.30
C LYS A 81 14.58 -27.28 -7.75
N LEU A 82 14.33 -26.40 -8.72
CA LEU A 82 14.42 -26.74 -10.14
C LEU A 82 15.84 -27.19 -10.51
N ALA A 83 16.86 -26.46 -10.07
CA ALA A 83 18.25 -26.83 -10.33
C ALA A 83 18.62 -28.18 -9.71
N ALA A 84 18.17 -28.46 -8.49
CA ALA A 84 18.35 -29.76 -7.85
C ALA A 84 17.67 -30.89 -8.63
N ALA A 85 16.40 -30.70 -9.00
CA ALA A 85 15.64 -31.68 -9.80
C ALA A 85 16.30 -31.96 -11.15
N LEU A 86 16.75 -30.91 -11.86
CA LEU A 86 17.47 -31.07 -13.13
C LEU A 86 18.81 -31.79 -12.97
N ASN A 87 19.48 -31.60 -11.82
CA ASN A 87 20.72 -32.31 -11.52
C ASN A 87 20.48 -33.80 -11.27
N GLU A 88 19.45 -34.15 -10.50
CA GLU A 88 19.03 -35.55 -10.29
C GLU A 88 18.65 -36.24 -11.61
N LEU A 89 18.04 -35.49 -12.53
CA LEU A 89 17.68 -35.97 -13.87
C LEU A 89 18.87 -36.22 -14.78
N ARG A 90 20.09 -35.75 -14.45
CA ARG A 90 21.27 -35.94 -15.32
C ARG A 90 21.59 -37.40 -15.58
N ALA A 91 21.46 -38.24 -14.55
CA ALA A 91 21.78 -39.67 -14.59
C ALA A 91 20.70 -40.52 -15.29
N ARG A 92 19.52 -39.95 -15.59
CA ARG A 92 18.43 -40.70 -16.22
C ARG A 92 18.68 -40.96 -17.71
N PRO A 93 18.23 -42.11 -18.23
CA PRO A 93 18.31 -42.40 -19.65
C PRO A 93 17.47 -41.41 -20.46
N ALA A 94 17.98 -41.06 -21.64
CA ALA A 94 17.22 -40.33 -22.66
C ALA A 94 16.06 -41.19 -23.17
N ARG A 95 15.07 -40.55 -23.80
CA ARG A 95 13.99 -41.27 -24.48
C ARG A 95 14.60 -42.30 -25.42
N ARG A 96 14.18 -43.56 -25.34
CA ARG A 96 14.60 -44.58 -26.30
C ARG A 96 14.11 -44.13 -27.67
N ALA A 97 15.03 -43.76 -28.55
CA ALA A 97 14.75 -43.69 -29.97
C ALA A 97 14.50 -45.12 -30.44
N ASN A 98 13.47 -45.33 -31.25
CA ASN A 98 13.07 -46.60 -31.88
C ASN A 98 12.07 -47.44 -31.08
N ALA A 99 10.79 -47.18 -31.32
CA ALA A 99 9.72 -48.18 -31.24
C ALA A 99 9.15 -48.47 -32.65
N SER A 100 10.00 -48.42 -33.68
CA SER A 100 9.64 -48.70 -35.08
C SER A 100 10.33 -49.96 -35.65
N GLY A 101 10.81 -50.86 -34.80
CA GLY A 101 11.33 -52.16 -35.22
C GLY A 101 11.32 -53.15 -34.06
N GLU A 102 11.11 -54.44 -34.34
CA GLU A 102 11.09 -55.53 -33.36
C GLU A 102 12.21 -55.36 -32.32
N GLY A 103 11.83 -55.07 -31.08
CA GLY A 103 12.77 -54.59 -30.07
C GLY A 103 12.29 -53.36 -29.29
N ALA A 104 11.06 -52.89 -29.55
CA ALA A 104 10.28 -52.15 -28.57
C ALA A 104 10.15 -53.02 -27.31
N GLY A 105 11.16 -52.94 -26.43
CA GLY A 105 11.13 -53.61 -25.14
C GLY A 105 9.78 -53.31 -24.51
N THR A 106 9.11 -54.38 -24.10
CA THR A 106 7.78 -54.38 -23.49
C THR A 106 7.51 -53.04 -22.82
N VAL A 107 6.47 -52.32 -23.25
CA VAL A 107 5.97 -51.14 -22.55
C VAL A 107 5.83 -51.58 -21.10
N GLY A 108 6.83 -51.25 -20.28
CA GLY A 108 6.92 -51.78 -18.93
C GLY A 108 5.63 -51.38 -18.25
N GLN A 109 4.96 -52.34 -17.59
CA GLN A 109 3.79 -52.05 -16.78
C GLN A 109 4.15 -50.88 -15.88
N CYS A 110 3.62 -49.69 -16.19
CA CYS A 110 3.95 -48.50 -15.44
C CYS A 110 3.48 -48.72 -14.01
N ALA A 111 4.41 -48.97 -13.11
CA ALA A 111 4.11 -49.49 -11.79
C ALA A 111 3.71 -48.38 -10.81
N GLY A 112 3.76 -47.10 -11.21
CA GLY A 112 3.45 -46.03 -10.28
C GLY A 112 3.19 -44.65 -10.86
N ALA A 113 2.31 -43.93 -10.14
CA ALA A 113 1.98 -42.51 -10.32
C ALA A 113 3.10 -41.53 -9.89
N SER A 114 4.27 -42.05 -9.47
CA SER A 114 5.37 -41.25 -8.91
C SER A 114 6.28 -40.59 -9.95
N GLY A 115 6.10 -40.88 -11.25
CA GLY A 115 6.94 -40.33 -12.33
C GLY A 115 8.39 -40.84 -12.34
N ALA A 116 8.72 -41.85 -11.53
CA ALA A 116 10.06 -42.45 -11.49
C ALA A 116 10.50 -43.05 -12.83
N GLU A 117 9.54 -43.49 -13.64
CA GLU A 117 9.78 -44.10 -14.95
C GLU A 117 9.84 -43.09 -16.10
N LEU A 118 9.57 -41.81 -15.85
CA LEU A 118 9.63 -40.77 -16.88
C LEU A 118 11.04 -40.64 -17.45
N SER A 119 11.10 -40.51 -18.77
CA SER A 119 12.34 -40.22 -19.49
C SER A 119 12.91 -38.87 -19.04
N LYS A 120 14.23 -38.71 -19.13
CA LYS A 120 14.91 -37.45 -18.80
C LYS A 120 14.25 -36.20 -19.41
N PRO A 121 13.94 -36.13 -20.72
CA PRO A 121 13.32 -34.94 -21.30
C PRO A 121 11.91 -34.69 -20.78
N ASP A 122 11.10 -35.74 -20.59
CA ASP A 122 9.70 -35.57 -20.13
C ASP A 122 9.64 -35.11 -18.67
N ALA A 123 10.47 -35.70 -17.80
CA ALA A 123 10.56 -35.29 -16.40
C ALA A 123 11.18 -33.88 -16.25
N GLY A 124 12.14 -33.52 -17.10
CA GLY A 124 12.70 -32.16 -17.12
C GLY A 124 11.67 -31.10 -17.54
N PHE A 125 10.83 -31.41 -18.53
CA PHE A 125 9.72 -30.54 -18.93
C PHE A 125 8.74 -30.34 -17.77
N LEU A 126 8.30 -31.42 -17.11
CA LEU A 126 7.37 -31.34 -15.98
C LEU A 126 7.95 -30.58 -14.79
N ALA A 127 9.24 -30.77 -14.47
CA ALA A 127 9.91 -30.00 -13.42
C ALA A 127 9.96 -28.50 -13.75
N GLY A 128 10.24 -28.15 -15.01
CA GLY A 128 10.21 -26.77 -15.48
C GLY A 128 8.82 -26.15 -15.41
N GLU A 129 7.79 -26.91 -15.78
CA GLU A 129 6.40 -26.42 -15.76
C GLU A 129 5.86 -26.30 -14.33
N ALA A 130 6.23 -27.21 -13.43
CA ALA A 130 5.96 -27.07 -12.00
C ALA A 130 6.61 -25.80 -11.43
N ALA A 131 7.88 -25.54 -11.75
CA ALA A 131 8.55 -24.31 -11.33
C ALA A 131 7.89 -23.04 -11.91
N ARG A 132 7.41 -23.09 -13.15
CA ARG A 132 6.63 -22.00 -13.75
C ARG A 132 5.32 -21.76 -13.02
N ALA A 133 4.59 -22.83 -12.68
CA ALA A 133 3.35 -22.74 -11.92
C ALA A 133 3.58 -22.16 -10.52
N ASP A 134 4.63 -22.62 -9.81
CA ASP A 134 5.01 -22.08 -8.50
C ASP A 134 5.34 -20.58 -8.58
N ASN A 135 6.02 -20.14 -9.63
CA ASN A 135 6.28 -18.72 -9.85
C ASN A 135 4.98 -17.92 -10.03
N TYR A 136 4.00 -18.42 -10.79
CA TYR A 136 2.71 -17.74 -10.93
C TYR A 136 1.94 -17.67 -9.61
N ILE A 137 1.98 -18.73 -8.79
CA ILE A 137 1.37 -18.73 -7.45
C ILE A 137 2.04 -17.67 -6.56
N ASN A 138 3.38 -17.58 -6.59
CA ASN A 138 4.12 -16.57 -5.84
C ASN A 138 3.80 -15.14 -6.31
N GLU A 139 3.59 -14.93 -7.61
CA GLU A 139 3.17 -13.64 -8.15
C GLU A 139 1.77 -13.24 -7.72
N LEU A 140 0.82 -14.18 -7.78
CA LEU A 140 -0.55 -13.95 -7.32
C LEU A 140 -0.58 -13.62 -5.83
N ASN A 141 0.16 -14.38 -5.01
CA ASN A 141 0.24 -14.14 -3.57
C ASN A 141 0.84 -12.76 -3.26
N ALA A 142 1.93 -12.37 -3.93
CA ALA A 142 2.52 -11.04 -3.77
C ALA A 142 1.52 -9.94 -4.18
N CYS A 143 0.77 -10.13 -5.25
CA CYS A 143 -0.28 -9.20 -5.69
C CYS A 143 -1.37 -9.04 -4.62
N ASN A 144 -1.88 -10.15 -4.09
CA ASN A 144 -2.92 -10.15 -3.05
C ASN A 144 -2.43 -9.45 -1.77
N VAL A 145 -1.21 -9.76 -1.31
CA VAL A 145 -0.64 -9.11 -0.12
C VAL A 145 -0.50 -7.59 -0.31
N ARG A 146 -0.02 -7.14 -1.48
CA ARG A 146 0.05 -5.71 -1.80
C ARG A 146 -1.34 -5.07 -1.80
N TYR A 147 -2.33 -5.71 -2.43
CA TYR A 147 -3.69 -5.22 -2.49
C TYR A 147 -4.34 -5.12 -1.11
N ASP A 148 -4.32 -6.21 -0.34
CA ASP A 148 -4.90 -6.27 1.00
C ASP A 148 -4.22 -5.31 1.97
N GLY A 149 -2.89 -5.16 1.84
CA GLY A 149 -2.10 -4.19 2.59
C GLY A 149 -2.57 -2.77 2.34
N VAL A 150 -2.74 -2.37 1.08
CA VAL A 150 -3.23 -1.04 0.68
C VAL A 150 -4.70 -0.85 1.09
N ALA A 151 -5.57 -1.82 0.81
CA ALA A 151 -6.99 -1.75 1.14
C ALA A 151 -7.21 -1.57 2.65
N THR A 152 -6.43 -2.26 3.48
CA THR A 152 -6.49 -2.13 4.94
C THR A 152 -6.13 -0.73 5.41
N GLU A 153 -5.05 -0.15 4.88
CA GLU A 153 -4.64 1.21 5.27
C GLU A 153 -5.61 2.28 4.74
N ILE A 154 -6.15 2.13 3.54
CA ILE A 154 -7.22 3.01 3.01
C ILE A 154 -8.46 2.97 3.92
N ASN A 155 -8.88 1.78 4.36
CA ASN A 155 -10.05 1.65 5.23
C ASN A 155 -9.85 2.32 6.60
N LYS A 156 -8.61 2.43 7.09
CA LYS A 156 -8.30 3.18 8.33
C LYS A 156 -8.35 4.70 8.12
N LEU A 157 -8.05 5.15 6.90
CA LEU A 157 -8.12 6.57 6.52
C LEU A 157 -9.54 7.02 6.15
N ALA A 158 -10.40 6.09 5.75
CA ALA A 158 -11.79 6.38 5.47
C ALA A 158 -12.47 6.90 6.75
N PRO A 159 -13.09 8.10 6.73
CA PRO A 159 -13.91 8.52 7.85
C PRO A 159 -15.02 7.47 8.02
N ALA A 160 -15.29 7.06 9.27
CA ALA A 160 -16.44 6.24 9.58
C ALA A 160 -17.65 6.89 8.89
N LYS A 161 -18.34 6.15 8.00
CA LYS A 161 -19.57 6.65 7.38
C LYS A 161 -20.43 7.18 8.52
N SER A 162 -20.67 8.50 8.54
CA SER A 162 -21.59 9.09 9.50
C SER A 162 -22.98 8.59 9.13
N GLY A 163 -23.33 7.42 9.67
CA GLY A 163 -24.69 6.92 9.68
C GLY A 163 -25.49 7.78 10.65
N ASN A 164 -26.22 8.74 10.10
CA ASN A 164 -27.58 9.15 10.46
C ASN A 164 -28.04 10.28 9.54
#